data_AF-A0A357JGR5-F1
#
_entry.id   AF-A0A357JGR5-F1
#
_cell.length_a   1.000
_cell.length_b   1.000
_cell.length_c   1.000
_cell.angle_alpha   90.00
_cell.angle_beta   90.00
_cell.angle_gamma   90.00
#
_symmetry.space_group_name_H-M   'P 1'
#
loop_
_entity.id
_entity.type
_entity.pdbx_description
1 polymer ?
#
loop_
_entity_poly.entity_id
_entity_poly.type
_entity_poly.pdbx_seq_one_letter_code
_entity_poly.pdbx_strand_id
1 'polypeptide(L)'
;LVGLVVGGVISSVTEYYTGLGKKPILNIVQKSATGAGTNIIAGLATGMISTFPTVILFAAAIWSSYAFAGFYGVAMAASAMMATTAMQLAIDAFGPIADNAGGIAEMSEQDPIVRERTDILDTVGNTTAATGKGFAIASAALTSLALFAAYVTFTGIDGINIFKAPVLAMLFIGGMVPVVFSALAMNAVGKAAMEMVYEVRRQFKEIPGIMEGTGKPEYDKCVKISTEASLKEMMLPGLLTIGFPLVITFVPMLFGMDNLMIAEMLGGYMAGVTVSGVLWAIFQNNAGGAWDNAKKSFEAGVMINGEMTHKGSAAHEAAITGDTVGDPFKDTSGPSMNILIKLTCLIGLVIAPILGGHDADSNHADMNTVEVTETVANNTTTEMKVLVKNKNGEKNATVITTTEVNGKKEVKVETLEGSEVDLLVANRH
;
A
#
# COMPACT_ATOMS: atom_id res chain seq x y z
N LEU A 1 -12.55 11.39 11.73
CA LEU A 1 -13.89 10.89 11.35
C LEU A 1 -13.91 10.32 9.93
N VAL A 2 -13.59 11.10 8.89
CA VAL A 2 -13.55 10.62 7.50
C VAL A 2 -12.77 9.30 7.37
N GLY A 3 -11.52 9.24 7.84
CA GLY A 3 -10.71 8.02 7.81
C GLY A 3 -11.33 6.79 8.48
N LEU A 4 -11.96 6.97 9.64
CA LEU A 4 -12.65 5.89 10.37
C LEU A 4 -13.86 5.36 9.59
N VAL A 5 -14.66 6.27 9.02
CA VAL A 5 -15.82 5.90 8.17
C VAL A 5 -15.33 5.14 6.94
N VAL A 6 -14.28 5.62 6.28
CA VAL A 6 -13.71 4.94 5.11
C VAL A 6 -13.23 3.53 5.47
N GLY A 7 -12.52 3.36 6.60
CA GLY A 7 -12.10 2.04 7.07
C GLY A 7 -13.28 1.07 7.29
N GLY A 8 -14.36 1.56 7.91
CA GLY A 8 -15.58 0.78 8.09
C GLY A 8 -16.26 0.41 6.78
N VAL A 9 -16.45 1.36 5.86
CA VAL A 9 -17.10 1.12 4.57
C VAL A 9 -16.29 0.16 3.70
N ILE A 10 -14.95 0.27 3.68
CA ILE A 10 -14.08 -0.66 2.93
C ILE A 10 -14.21 -2.08 3.47
N SER A 11 -14.29 -2.22 4.78
CA SER A 11 -14.50 -3.53 5.41
C SER A 11 -15.83 -4.13 4.96
N SER A 12 -16.92 -3.36 5.00
CA SER A 12 -18.23 -3.81 4.54
C SER A 12 -18.30 -4.12 3.04
N VAL A 13 -17.63 -3.30 2.21
CA VAL A 13 -17.54 -3.55 0.76
C VAL A 13 -16.77 -4.83 0.49
N THR A 14 -15.65 -5.04 1.18
CA THR A 14 -14.84 -6.27 1.05
C THR A 14 -15.66 -7.49 1.45
N GLU A 15 -16.32 -7.45 2.61
CA GLU A 15 -17.22 -8.53 3.07
C GLU A 15 -18.36 -8.82 2.08
N TYR A 16 -18.90 -7.81 1.39
CA TYR A 16 -19.91 -8.04 0.36
C TYR A 16 -19.38 -8.83 -0.84
N TYR A 17 -18.15 -8.56 -1.26
CA TYR A 17 -17.54 -9.21 -2.43
C TYR A 17 -16.88 -10.54 -2.12
N THR A 18 -16.48 -10.80 -0.87
CA THR A 18 -15.80 -12.03 -0.47
C THR A 18 -16.66 -12.93 0.42
N GLY A 19 -17.59 -12.39 1.22
CA GLY A 19 -18.30 -13.16 2.24
C GLY A 19 -19.25 -14.23 1.70
N LEU A 20 -19.38 -15.32 2.46
CA LEU A 20 -20.29 -16.42 2.13
C LEU A 20 -21.75 -15.99 2.02
N GLY A 21 -22.49 -16.64 1.12
CA GLY A 21 -23.92 -16.40 0.91
C GLY A 21 -24.26 -15.04 0.30
N LYS A 22 -23.27 -14.18 0.00
CA LYS A 22 -23.49 -12.91 -0.69
C LYS A 22 -23.69 -13.14 -2.18
N LYS A 23 -24.40 -12.22 -2.82
CA LYS A 23 -24.74 -12.28 -4.26
C LYS A 23 -23.52 -12.49 -5.18
N PRO A 24 -22.36 -11.83 -4.98
CA PRO A 24 -21.18 -12.06 -5.83
C PRO A 24 -20.67 -13.50 -5.75
N ILE A 25 -20.57 -14.06 -4.54
CA ILE A 25 -20.10 -15.44 -4.31
C ILE A 25 -21.08 -16.45 -4.88
N LEU A 26 -22.37 -16.27 -4.63
CA LEU A 26 -23.41 -17.16 -5.19
C LEU A 26 -23.38 -17.16 -6.71
N ASN A 27 -23.07 -16.04 -7.37
CA ASN A 27 -22.89 -16.00 -8.82
C ASN A 27 -21.71 -16.88 -9.27
N ILE A 28 -20.56 -16.82 -8.58
CA ILE A 28 -19.41 -17.68 -8.88
C ILE A 28 -19.80 -19.15 -8.69
N VAL A 29 -20.49 -19.48 -7.60
CA VAL A 29 -21.01 -20.84 -7.33
C VAL A 29 -21.91 -21.34 -8.46
N GLN A 30 -22.88 -20.53 -8.93
CA GLN A 30 -23.73 -20.92 -10.07
C GLN A 30 -22.90 -21.13 -11.34
N LYS A 31 -21.85 -20.33 -11.57
CA LYS A 31 -20.95 -20.46 -12.72
C LYS A 31 -19.97 -21.62 -12.62
N SER A 32 -19.75 -22.19 -11.43
CA SER A 32 -19.00 -23.45 -11.28
C SER A 32 -19.75 -24.64 -11.87
N ALA A 33 -21.09 -24.58 -11.93
CA ALA A 33 -21.91 -25.63 -12.52
C ALA A 33 -21.60 -25.87 -14.01
N THR A 34 -21.10 -24.84 -14.70
CA THR A 34 -20.72 -24.90 -16.12
C THR A 34 -19.22 -25.16 -16.33
N GLY A 35 -18.46 -25.42 -15.26
CA GLY A 35 -17.05 -25.81 -15.29
C GLY A 35 -16.06 -24.72 -14.83
N ALA A 36 -14.77 -25.08 -14.83
CA ALA A 36 -13.69 -24.24 -14.31
C ALA A 36 -13.51 -22.92 -15.08
N GLY A 37 -13.65 -22.93 -16.41
CA GLY A 37 -13.48 -21.72 -17.23
C GLY A 37 -14.46 -20.61 -16.86
N THR A 38 -15.74 -20.95 -16.69
CA THR A 38 -16.77 -19.98 -16.27
C THR A 38 -16.61 -19.54 -14.83
N ASN A 39 -16.12 -20.41 -13.94
CA ASN A 39 -15.77 -20.07 -12.57
C ASN A 39 -14.64 -19.02 -12.52
N ILE A 40 -13.55 -19.24 -13.28
CA ILE A 40 -12.43 -18.30 -13.36
C ILE A 40 -12.88 -16.95 -13.92
N ILE A 41 -13.64 -16.94 -15.01
CA ILE A 41 -14.17 -15.69 -15.58
C ILE A 41 -15.03 -14.94 -14.55
N ALA A 42 -15.88 -15.64 -13.80
CA ALA A 42 -16.73 -15.04 -12.78
C ALA A 42 -15.95 -14.44 -11.61
N GLY A 43 -14.90 -15.11 -11.12
CA GLY A 43 -14.06 -14.59 -10.04
C GLY A 43 -13.21 -13.39 -10.47
N LEU A 44 -12.61 -13.45 -11.67
CA LEU A 44 -11.88 -12.31 -12.24
C LEU A 44 -12.79 -11.08 -12.38
N ALA A 45 -13.99 -11.27 -12.95
CA ALA A 45 -14.96 -10.18 -13.11
C ALA A 45 -15.40 -9.61 -11.76
N THR A 46 -15.68 -10.47 -10.76
CA THR A 46 -16.02 -10.06 -9.40
C THR A 46 -14.92 -9.20 -8.77
N GLY A 47 -13.66 -9.63 -8.87
CA GLY A 47 -12.52 -8.87 -8.38
C GLY A 47 -12.40 -7.51 -9.07
N MET A 48 -12.50 -7.46 -10.40
CA MET A 48 -12.40 -6.21 -11.15
C MET A 48 -13.51 -5.22 -10.76
N ILE A 49 -14.76 -5.69 -10.67
CA ILE A 49 -15.90 -4.87 -10.27
C ILE A 49 -15.75 -4.36 -8.83
N SER A 50 -15.15 -5.16 -7.94
CA SER A 50 -14.96 -4.77 -6.53
C SER A 50 -14.08 -3.52 -6.33
N THR A 51 -13.28 -3.15 -7.34
CA THR A 51 -12.48 -1.91 -7.33
C THR A 51 -13.36 -0.66 -7.41
N PHE A 52 -14.50 -0.73 -8.09
CA PHE A 52 -15.36 0.41 -8.38
C PHE A 52 -15.84 1.17 -7.12
N PRO A 53 -16.56 0.53 -6.16
CA PRO A 53 -17.02 1.23 -4.97
C PRO A 53 -15.88 1.73 -4.09
N THR A 54 -14.78 0.97 -4.01
CA THR A 54 -13.63 1.28 -3.16
C THR A 54 -12.87 2.50 -3.66
N VAL A 55 -12.64 2.62 -4.97
CA VAL A 55 -11.93 3.76 -5.56
C VAL A 55 -12.77 5.04 -5.48
N ILE A 56 -14.09 4.94 -5.71
CA ILE A 56 -15.01 6.08 -5.53
C ILE A 56 -14.97 6.58 -4.08
N LEU A 57 -14.97 5.65 -3.12
CA LEU A 57 -14.85 5.99 -1.71
C LEU A 57 -13.52 6.69 -1.40
N PHE A 58 -12.40 6.25 -1.97
CA PHE A 58 -11.13 6.96 -1.83
C PHE A 58 -11.18 8.37 -2.40
N ALA A 59 -11.72 8.55 -3.60
CA ALA A 59 -11.86 9.88 -4.21
C ALA A 59 -12.68 10.82 -3.31
N ALA A 60 -13.82 10.33 -2.80
CA ALA A 60 -14.66 11.08 -1.87
C ALA A 60 -13.95 11.40 -0.54
N ALA A 61 -13.17 10.44 0.00
CA ALA A 61 -12.38 10.63 1.20
C ALA A 61 -11.31 11.71 1.02
N ILE A 62 -10.61 11.68 -0.12
CA ILE A 62 -9.57 12.68 -0.46
C ILE A 62 -10.21 14.05 -0.57
N TRP A 63 -11.27 14.21 -1.36
CA TRP A 63 -11.93 15.51 -1.54
C TRP A 63 -12.48 16.07 -0.23
N SER A 64 -13.18 15.24 0.55
CA SER A 64 -13.74 15.68 1.83
C SER A 64 -12.66 16.06 2.84
N SER A 65 -11.64 15.23 3.02
CA SER A 65 -10.54 15.52 3.95
C SER A 65 -9.68 16.71 3.52
N TYR A 66 -9.45 16.86 2.21
CA TYR A 66 -8.77 18.02 1.64
C TYR A 66 -9.54 19.31 1.86
N ALA A 67 -10.87 19.30 1.74
CA ALA A 67 -11.69 20.49 1.98
C ALA A 67 -11.60 20.99 3.44
N PHE A 68 -11.30 20.12 4.40
CA PHE A 68 -11.17 20.51 5.80
C PHE A 68 -9.80 21.08 6.19
N ALA A 69 -8.70 20.50 5.66
CA ALA A 69 -7.34 20.91 6.07
C ALA A 69 -6.28 20.63 5.00
N GLY A 70 -6.63 20.71 3.71
CA GLY A 70 -5.73 20.41 2.60
C GLY A 70 -5.10 19.02 2.71
N PHE A 71 -3.87 18.88 2.24
CA PHE A 71 -3.14 17.60 2.33
C PHE A 71 -2.84 17.15 3.76
N TYR A 72 -2.78 18.07 4.73
CA TYR A 72 -2.71 17.70 6.14
C TYR A 72 -3.98 16.96 6.58
N GLY A 73 -5.16 17.41 6.13
CA GLY A 73 -6.42 16.73 6.35
C GLY A 73 -6.45 15.32 5.76
N VAL A 74 -5.91 15.15 4.54
CA VAL A 74 -5.76 13.83 3.89
C VAL A 74 -4.85 12.92 4.72
N ALA A 75 -3.71 13.41 5.19
CA ALA A 75 -2.78 12.66 6.03
C ALA A 75 -3.41 12.26 7.38
N MET A 76 -4.15 13.17 8.01
CA MET A 76 -4.88 12.88 9.25
C MET A 76 -6.01 11.87 9.03
N ALA A 77 -6.68 11.88 7.88
CA ALA A 77 -7.65 10.84 7.53
C ALA A 77 -6.98 9.47 7.35
N ALA A 78 -5.80 9.42 6.72
CA ALA A 78 -4.98 8.21 6.61
C ALA A 78 -4.61 7.65 7.99
N SER A 79 -4.07 8.51 8.86
CA SER A 79 -3.70 8.14 10.24
C SER A 79 -4.92 7.69 11.06
N ALA A 80 -6.04 8.40 10.96
CA ALA A 80 -7.27 8.04 11.66
C ALA A 80 -7.84 6.69 11.21
N MET A 81 -7.71 6.32 9.93
CA MET A 81 -8.08 4.98 9.46
C MET A 81 -7.30 3.91 10.25
N MET A 82 -6.01 4.13 10.50
CA MET A 82 -5.15 3.20 11.25
C MET A 82 -5.37 3.21 12.78
N ALA A 83 -6.24 4.06 13.32
CA ALA A 83 -6.49 4.11 14.76
C ALA A 83 -7.04 2.77 15.31
N THR A 84 -7.68 1.96 14.46
CA THR A 84 -8.21 0.63 14.81
C THR A 84 -7.28 -0.51 14.41
N THR A 85 -6.03 -0.23 14.02
CA THR A 85 -5.08 -1.25 13.51
C THR A 85 -4.88 -2.42 14.46
N ALA A 86 -4.84 -2.19 15.78
CA ALA A 86 -4.68 -3.27 16.75
C ALA A 86 -5.82 -4.30 16.68
N MET A 87 -7.07 -3.82 16.59
CA MET A 87 -8.24 -4.69 16.43
C MET A 87 -8.21 -5.39 15.06
N GLN A 88 -7.84 -4.65 14.01
CA GLN A 88 -7.79 -5.19 12.66
C GLN A 88 -6.75 -6.32 12.53
N LEU A 89 -5.56 -6.14 13.12
CA LEU A 89 -4.52 -7.17 13.17
C LEU A 89 -4.95 -8.38 14.02
N ALA A 90 -5.66 -8.17 15.13
CA ALA A 90 -6.16 -9.27 15.94
C ALA A 90 -7.17 -10.13 15.17
N ILE A 91 -8.06 -9.49 14.40
CA ILE A 91 -9.06 -10.15 13.56
C ILE A 91 -8.44 -10.82 12.33
N ASP A 92 -7.41 -10.22 11.71
CA ASP A 92 -6.67 -10.81 10.59
C ASP A 92 -5.84 -12.02 11.05
N ALA A 93 -5.11 -11.90 12.17
CA ALA A 93 -4.31 -12.98 12.75
C ALA A 93 -5.15 -14.16 13.27
N PHE A 94 -6.43 -13.92 13.60
CA PHE A 94 -7.35 -14.98 14.00
C PHE A 94 -7.52 -16.05 12.90
N GLY A 95 -7.54 -15.66 11.62
CA GLY A 95 -7.74 -16.58 10.50
C GLY A 95 -6.66 -17.67 10.41
N PRO A 96 -5.37 -17.31 10.25
CA PRO A 96 -4.29 -18.29 10.21
C PRO A 96 -4.16 -19.14 11.49
N ILE A 97 -4.57 -18.62 12.65
CA ILE A 97 -4.61 -19.41 13.89
C ILE A 97 -5.70 -20.49 13.80
N ALA A 98 -6.88 -20.15 13.32
CA ALA A 98 -7.99 -21.09 13.14
C ALA A 98 -7.67 -22.16 12.08
N ASP A 99 -7.06 -21.77 10.96
CA ASP A 99 -6.61 -22.70 9.92
C ASP A 99 -5.59 -23.72 10.45
N ASN A 100 -4.54 -23.25 11.14
CA ASN A 100 -3.57 -24.14 11.78
C ASN A 100 -4.21 -25.06 12.84
N ALA A 101 -5.17 -24.56 13.61
CA ALA A 101 -5.90 -25.39 14.58
C ALA A 101 -6.68 -26.52 13.88
N GLY A 102 -7.32 -26.24 12.74
CA GLY A 102 -8.01 -27.24 11.93
C GLY A 102 -7.05 -28.26 11.30
N GLY A 103 -5.91 -27.79 10.77
CA GLY A 103 -4.85 -28.66 10.27
C GLY A 103 -4.29 -29.60 11.34
N ILE A 104 -4.04 -29.09 12.56
CA ILE A 104 -3.59 -29.91 13.70
C ILE A 104 -4.67 -30.92 14.11
N ALA A 105 -5.93 -30.52 14.14
CA ALA A 105 -7.04 -31.43 14.48
C ALA A 105 -7.14 -32.60 13.49
N GLU A 106 -7.02 -32.33 12.19
CA GLU A 106 -6.99 -33.35 11.14
C GLU A 106 -5.77 -34.28 11.27
N MET A 107 -4.56 -33.69 11.40
CA MET A 107 -3.31 -34.46 11.47
C MET A 107 -3.16 -35.28 12.76
N SER A 108 -3.90 -34.95 13.82
CA SER A 108 -3.90 -35.67 15.08
C SER A 108 -5.13 -36.55 15.28
N GLU A 109 -5.92 -36.78 14.22
CA GLU A 109 -7.09 -37.66 14.19
C GLU A 109 -8.09 -37.37 15.32
N GLN A 110 -8.32 -36.09 15.63
CA GLN A 110 -9.28 -35.69 16.66
C GLN A 110 -10.72 -36.04 16.26
N ASP A 111 -11.62 -36.05 17.24
CA ASP A 111 -13.04 -36.27 17.00
C ASP A 111 -13.58 -35.32 15.90
N PRO A 112 -14.46 -35.80 14.98
CA PRO A 112 -14.94 -35.00 13.84
C PRO A 112 -15.56 -33.65 14.23
N ILE A 113 -16.15 -33.55 15.43
CA ILE A 113 -16.71 -32.30 15.97
C ILE A 113 -15.66 -31.21 16.17
N VAL A 114 -14.39 -31.58 16.43
CA VAL A 114 -13.29 -30.62 16.54
C VAL A 114 -13.02 -30.00 15.17
N ARG A 115 -12.96 -30.83 14.11
CA ARG A 115 -12.75 -30.37 12.73
C ARG A 115 -13.90 -29.47 12.27
N GLU A 116 -15.15 -29.89 12.51
CA GLU A 116 -16.34 -29.11 12.19
C GLU A 116 -16.30 -27.71 12.83
N ARG A 117 -15.92 -27.63 14.12
CA ARG A 117 -15.78 -26.34 14.82
C ARG A 117 -14.64 -25.50 14.23
N THR A 118 -13.49 -26.10 13.95
CA THR A 118 -12.37 -25.37 13.35
C THR A 118 -12.69 -24.89 11.94
N ASP A 119 -13.47 -25.64 11.15
CA ASP A 119 -13.87 -25.24 9.80
C ASP A 119 -14.82 -24.03 9.81
N ILE A 120 -15.70 -23.93 10.82
CA ILE A 120 -16.52 -22.73 11.06
C ILE A 120 -15.62 -21.54 11.38
N LEU A 121 -14.59 -21.72 12.23
CA LEU A 121 -13.66 -20.66 12.60
C LEU A 121 -12.79 -20.22 11.41
N ASP A 122 -12.26 -21.16 10.62
CA ASP A 122 -11.49 -20.92 9.40
C ASP A 122 -12.30 -20.11 8.38
N THR A 123 -13.57 -20.48 8.20
CA THR A 123 -14.50 -19.75 7.32
C THR A 123 -14.66 -18.27 7.73
N VAL A 124 -14.80 -18.00 9.04
CA VAL A 124 -14.79 -16.64 9.57
C VAL A 124 -13.41 -15.99 9.38
N GLY A 125 -12.35 -16.75 9.58
CA GLY A 125 -10.96 -16.42 9.32
C GLY A 125 -10.70 -15.88 7.91
N ASN A 126 -11.21 -16.55 6.88
CA ASN A 126 -10.98 -16.13 5.48
C ASN A 126 -11.68 -14.80 5.16
N THR A 127 -12.88 -14.59 5.70
CA THR A 127 -13.60 -13.31 5.54
C THR A 127 -12.90 -12.17 6.29
N THR A 128 -12.42 -12.46 7.50
CA THR A 128 -11.69 -11.50 8.33
C THR A 128 -10.31 -11.16 7.77
N ALA A 129 -9.60 -12.13 7.20
CA ALA A 129 -8.35 -11.93 6.49
C ALA A 129 -8.55 -11.08 5.23
N ALA A 130 -9.59 -11.34 4.43
CA ALA A 130 -9.93 -10.49 3.28
C ALA A 130 -10.19 -9.04 3.71
N THR A 131 -10.94 -8.85 4.81
CA THR A 131 -11.22 -7.53 5.38
C THR A 131 -9.94 -6.84 5.87
N GLY A 132 -9.05 -7.56 6.56
CA GLY A 132 -7.73 -7.08 6.98
C GLY A 132 -6.87 -6.64 5.80
N LYS A 133 -6.82 -7.45 4.73
CA LYS A 133 -6.12 -7.13 3.47
C LYS A 133 -6.70 -5.88 2.80
N GLY A 134 -8.03 -5.77 2.72
CA GLY A 134 -8.70 -4.58 2.17
C GLY A 134 -8.38 -3.30 2.96
N PHE A 135 -8.39 -3.39 4.29
CA PHE A 135 -7.98 -2.30 5.18
C PHE A 135 -6.49 -1.94 5.00
N ALA A 136 -5.61 -2.94 4.88
CA ALA A 136 -4.18 -2.71 4.67
C ALA A 136 -3.90 -1.98 3.35
N ILE A 137 -4.60 -2.34 2.26
CA ILE A 137 -4.51 -1.64 0.97
C ILE A 137 -5.00 -0.20 1.10
N ALA A 138 -6.14 0.01 1.76
CA ALA A 138 -6.72 1.33 1.96
C ALA A 138 -5.79 2.25 2.75
N SER A 139 -5.19 1.72 3.81
CA SER A 139 -4.16 2.39 4.58
C SER A 139 -2.95 2.71 3.71
N ALA A 140 -2.47 1.79 2.86
CA ALA A 140 -1.40 2.06 1.90
C ALA A 140 -1.72 3.24 0.98
N ALA A 141 -2.92 3.22 0.38
CA ALA A 141 -3.37 4.25 -0.55
C ALA A 141 -3.36 5.62 0.11
N LEU A 142 -4.02 5.76 1.27
CA LEU A 142 -4.08 7.04 1.96
C LEU A 142 -2.73 7.49 2.53
N THR A 143 -1.91 6.55 3.01
CA THR A 143 -0.54 6.86 3.49
C THR A 143 0.35 7.34 2.34
N SER A 144 0.25 6.72 1.16
CA SER A 144 1.02 7.15 -0.02
C SER A 144 0.70 8.59 -0.43
N LEU A 145 -0.55 9.03 -0.28
CA LEU A 145 -0.95 10.41 -0.54
C LEU A 145 -0.35 11.39 0.48
N ALA A 146 -0.29 11.00 1.75
CA ALA A 146 0.40 11.79 2.78
C ALA A 146 1.91 11.90 2.48
N LEU A 147 2.51 10.79 2.04
CA LEU A 147 3.90 10.76 1.61
C LEU A 147 4.14 11.62 0.37
N PHE A 148 3.17 11.74 -0.55
CA PHE A 148 3.28 12.68 -1.68
C PHE A 148 3.32 14.13 -1.24
N ALA A 149 2.46 14.52 -0.30
CA ALA A 149 2.47 15.87 0.23
C ALA A 149 3.84 16.19 0.86
N ALA A 150 4.37 15.27 1.67
CA ALA A 150 5.69 15.40 2.26
C ALA A 150 6.79 15.45 1.19
N TYR A 151 6.73 14.59 0.18
CA TYR A 151 7.68 14.53 -0.93
C TYR A 151 7.76 15.86 -1.69
N VAL A 152 6.62 16.45 -2.04
CA VAL A 152 6.54 17.76 -2.70
C VAL A 152 7.21 18.83 -1.83
N THR A 153 6.95 18.83 -0.53
CA THR A 153 7.59 19.77 0.42
C THR A 153 9.11 19.58 0.51
N PHE A 154 9.61 18.35 0.63
CA PHE A 154 11.05 18.08 0.77
C PHE A 154 11.85 18.27 -0.51
N THR A 155 11.21 18.14 -1.68
CA THR A 155 11.86 18.40 -2.98
C THR A 155 11.77 19.85 -3.42
N GLY A 156 10.89 20.66 -2.81
CA GLY A 156 10.69 22.05 -3.19
C GLY A 156 10.00 22.25 -4.54
N ILE A 157 9.41 21.20 -5.12
CA ILE A 157 8.62 21.31 -6.36
C ILE A 157 7.25 21.94 -6.06
N ASP A 158 6.71 22.72 -7.00
CA ASP A 158 5.35 23.27 -6.85
C ASP A 158 4.25 22.20 -6.98
N GLY A 159 4.58 21.09 -7.63
CA GLY A 159 3.69 19.96 -7.85
C GLY A 159 4.20 19.04 -8.96
N ILE A 160 3.51 17.92 -9.15
CA ILE A 160 3.85 16.94 -10.19
C ILE A 160 3.07 17.29 -11.46
N ASN A 161 3.76 17.87 -12.46
CA ASN A 161 3.11 18.30 -13.70
C ASN A 161 3.10 17.18 -14.75
N ILE A 162 1.97 16.45 -14.86
CA ILE A 162 1.78 15.37 -15.83
C ILE A 162 1.76 15.82 -17.31
N PHE A 163 1.75 17.13 -17.57
CA PHE A 163 1.87 17.69 -18.92
C PHE A 163 3.32 17.69 -19.43
N LYS A 164 4.31 17.49 -18.54
CA LYS A 164 5.71 17.33 -18.93
C LYS A 164 5.93 15.90 -19.44
N ALA A 165 6.47 15.76 -20.65
CA ALA A 165 6.70 14.46 -21.29
C ALA A 165 7.52 13.48 -20.42
N PRO A 166 8.61 13.88 -19.72
CA PRO A 166 9.35 12.98 -18.85
C PRO A 166 8.52 12.46 -17.66
N VAL A 167 7.71 13.32 -17.05
CA VAL A 167 6.83 12.98 -15.92
C VAL A 167 5.75 12.01 -16.36
N LEU A 168 5.12 12.27 -17.51
CA LEU A 168 4.11 11.39 -18.08
C LEU A 168 4.68 10.01 -18.45
N ALA A 169 5.89 9.97 -19.01
CA ALA A 169 6.57 8.71 -19.32
C ALA A 169 6.82 7.89 -18.04
N MET A 170 7.32 8.54 -16.98
CA MET A 170 7.52 7.88 -15.69
C MET A 170 6.22 7.43 -15.03
N LEU A 171 5.12 8.18 -15.19
CA LEU A 171 3.79 7.77 -14.73
C LEU A 171 3.35 6.43 -15.34
N PHE A 172 3.54 6.23 -16.65
CA PHE A 172 3.22 4.96 -17.31
C PHE A 172 4.13 3.82 -16.85
N ILE A 173 5.43 4.09 -16.66
CA ILE A 173 6.37 3.11 -16.09
C ILE A 173 5.93 2.71 -14.67
N GLY A 174 5.55 3.68 -13.85
CA GLY A 174 5.01 3.44 -12.51
C GLY A 174 3.73 2.61 -12.56
N GLY A 175 2.82 2.90 -13.49
CA GLY A 175 1.59 2.14 -13.68
C GLY A 175 1.83 0.67 -14.09
N MET A 176 2.91 0.41 -14.84
CA MET A 176 3.30 -0.93 -15.26
C MET A 176 3.87 -1.78 -14.11
N VAL A 177 4.61 -1.17 -13.18
CA VAL A 177 5.36 -1.88 -12.13
C VAL A 177 4.48 -2.83 -11.30
N PRO A 178 3.30 -2.45 -10.77
CA PRO A 178 2.40 -3.36 -10.06
C PRO A 178 1.95 -4.58 -10.88
N VAL A 179 1.74 -4.39 -12.19
CA VAL A 179 1.32 -5.46 -13.12
C VAL A 179 2.45 -6.47 -13.31
N VAL A 180 3.66 -5.98 -13.57
CA VAL A 180 4.84 -6.82 -13.76
C VAL A 180 5.21 -7.52 -12.45
N PHE A 181 5.16 -6.81 -11.31
CA PHE A 181 5.37 -7.41 -10.00
C PHE A 181 4.39 -8.57 -9.78
N SER A 182 3.10 -8.35 -10.05
CA SER A 182 2.08 -9.39 -9.92
C SER A 182 2.39 -10.61 -10.77
N ALA A 183 2.76 -10.41 -12.04
CA ALA A 183 3.13 -11.50 -12.93
C ALA A 183 4.35 -12.29 -12.43
N LEU A 184 5.38 -11.60 -11.93
CA LEU A 184 6.58 -12.24 -11.36
C LEU A 184 6.22 -13.07 -10.12
N ALA A 185 5.45 -12.51 -9.20
CA ALA A 185 5.01 -13.19 -7.99
C ALA A 185 4.15 -14.43 -8.32
N MET A 186 3.21 -14.30 -9.25
CA MET A 186 2.37 -15.43 -9.69
C MET A 186 3.17 -16.53 -10.38
N ASN A 187 4.10 -16.17 -11.26
CA ASN A 187 4.96 -17.15 -11.93
C ASN A 187 5.88 -17.89 -10.94
N ALA A 188 6.38 -17.18 -9.92
CA ALA A 188 7.18 -17.78 -8.86
C ALA A 188 6.39 -18.86 -8.11
N VAL A 189 5.16 -18.54 -7.68
CA VAL A 189 4.27 -19.51 -7.02
C VAL A 189 3.92 -20.67 -7.95
N GLY A 190 3.61 -20.40 -9.21
CA GLY A 190 3.27 -21.44 -10.19
C GLY A 190 4.39 -22.46 -10.42
N LYS A 191 5.64 -22.00 -10.51
CA LYS A 191 6.81 -22.89 -10.59
C LYS A 191 6.96 -23.75 -9.33
N ALA A 192 6.93 -23.12 -8.15
CA ALA A 192 7.09 -23.80 -6.87
C ALA A 192 5.96 -24.82 -6.62
N ALA A 193 4.72 -24.46 -6.97
CA ALA A 193 3.56 -25.34 -6.88
C ALA A 193 3.70 -26.54 -7.81
N MET A 194 4.23 -26.36 -9.02
CA MET A 194 4.45 -27.47 -9.95
C MET A 194 5.51 -28.45 -9.43
N GLU A 195 6.62 -27.94 -8.89
CA GLU A 195 7.64 -28.76 -8.23
C GLU A 195 7.06 -29.52 -7.02
N MET A 196 6.24 -28.85 -6.20
CA MET A 196 5.53 -29.45 -5.08
C MET A 196 4.60 -30.59 -5.53
N VAL A 197 3.82 -30.38 -6.59
CA VAL A 197 2.91 -31.41 -7.13
C VAL A 197 3.68 -32.63 -7.62
N TYR A 198 4.80 -32.43 -8.32
CA TYR A 198 5.63 -33.56 -8.78
C TYR A 198 6.25 -34.32 -7.61
N GLU A 199 6.71 -33.63 -6.57
CA GLU A 199 7.27 -34.27 -5.38
C GLU A 199 6.21 -35.06 -4.60
N VAL A 200 5.02 -34.49 -4.36
CA VAL A 200 3.92 -35.19 -3.69
C VAL A 200 3.49 -36.43 -4.48
N ARG A 201 3.38 -36.33 -5.82
CA ARG A 201 3.07 -37.47 -6.69
C ARG A 201 4.16 -38.53 -6.66
N ARG A 202 5.43 -38.13 -6.60
CA ARG A 202 6.56 -39.05 -6.45
C ARG A 202 6.44 -39.81 -5.14
N GLN A 203 6.19 -39.13 -4.02
CA GLN A 203 6.02 -39.77 -2.72
C GLN A 203 4.86 -40.77 -2.72
N PHE A 204 3.69 -40.40 -3.26
CA PHE A 204 2.55 -41.32 -3.36
C PHE A 204 2.82 -42.56 -4.23
N LYS A 205 3.68 -42.46 -5.24
CA LYS A 205 3.98 -43.57 -6.15
C LYS A 205 5.12 -44.46 -5.64
N GLU A 206 6.14 -43.87 -5.04
CA GLU A 206 7.40 -44.55 -4.75
C GLU A 206 7.53 -45.01 -3.30
N ILE A 207 6.85 -44.37 -2.35
CA ILE A 207 6.96 -44.71 -0.92
C ILE A 207 5.79 -45.64 -0.55
N PRO A 208 6.06 -46.93 -0.24
CA PRO A 208 5.01 -47.87 0.13
C PRO A 208 4.31 -47.45 1.43
N GLY A 209 3.00 -47.65 1.50
CA GLY A 209 2.21 -47.44 2.72
C GLY A 209 1.64 -46.03 2.89
N ILE A 210 2.03 -45.02 2.09
CA ILE A 210 1.52 -43.64 2.27
C ILE A 210 0.02 -43.57 2.00
N MET A 211 -0.46 -44.14 0.91
CA MET A 211 -1.89 -44.13 0.57
C MET A 211 -2.71 -45.00 1.54
N GLU A 212 -2.07 -45.99 2.14
CA GLU A 212 -2.64 -46.87 3.16
C GLU A 212 -2.54 -46.29 4.58
N GLY A 213 -1.92 -45.12 4.77
CA GLY A 213 -1.75 -44.47 6.08
C GLY A 213 -0.71 -45.11 7.00
N THR A 214 0.07 -46.08 6.51
CA THR A 214 1.10 -46.80 7.30
C THR A 214 2.52 -46.31 7.03
N GLY A 215 2.74 -45.66 5.89
CA GLY A 215 4.02 -45.08 5.47
C GLY A 215 4.14 -43.61 5.90
N LYS A 216 5.34 -43.20 6.30
CA LYS A 216 5.62 -41.81 6.71
C LYS A 216 6.07 -40.97 5.51
N PRO A 217 5.39 -39.84 5.20
CA PRO A 217 5.82 -38.93 4.14
C PRO A 217 7.15 -38.21 4.44
N GLU A 218 7.84 -37.79 3.38
CA GLU A 218 9.07 -36.98 3.45
C GLU A 218 8.71 -35.49 3.46
N TYR A 219 8.27 -34.98 4.62
CA TYR A 219 7.84 -33.58 4.76
C TYR A 219 8.96 -32.56 4.51
N ASP A 220 10.21 -32.92 4.85
CA ASP A 220 11.40 -32.08 4.70
C ASP A 220 11.67 -31.71 3.23
N LYS A 221 11.36 -32.62 2.29
CA LYS A 221 11.49 -32.33 0.85
C LYS A 221 10.52 -31.25 0.39
N CYS A 222 9.26 -31.32 0.80
CA CYS A 222 8.26 -30.29 0.50
C CYS A 222 8.67 -28.94 1.09
N VAL A 223 9.12 -28.92 2.35
CA VAL A 223 9.64 -27.71 3.01
C VAL A 223 10.84 -27.13 2.27
N LYS A 224 11.77 -27.98 1.81
CA LYS A 224 12.95 -27.54 1.06
C LYS A 224 12.56 -26.87 -0.26
N ILE A 225 11.63 -27.45 -1.02
CA ILE A 225 11.15 -26.90 -2.31
C ILE A 225 10.59 -25.49 -2.09
N SER A 226 9.66 -25.32 -1.15
CA SER A 226 9.05 -24.00 -0.89
C SER A 226 10.06 -22.98 -0.35
N THR A 227 11.02 -23.42 0.46
CA THR A 227 12.08 -22.57 1.03
C THR A 227 13.04 -22.07 -0.06
N GLU A 228 13.58 -22.95 -0.89
CA GLU A 228 14.53 -22.58 -1.94
C GLU A 228 13.87 -21.70 -3.00
N ALA A 229 12.63 -22.04 -3.39
CA ALA A 229 11.89 -21.26 -4.37
C ALA A 229 11.54 -19.86 -3.85
N SER A 230 11.06 -19.74 -2.60
CA SER A 230 10.72 -18.43 -2.02
C SER A 230 11.92 -17.50 -1.89
N LEU A 231 13.08 -18.01 -1.42
CA LEU A 231 14.32 -17.24 -1.30
C LEU A 231 14.86 -16.76 -2.66
N LYS A 232 14.80 -17.62 -3.67
CA LYS A 232 15.32 -17.30 -5.00
C LYS A 232 14.39 -16.34 -5.75
N GLU A 233 13.09 -16.63 -5.78
CA GLU A 233 12.15 -15.90 -6.62
C GLU A 233 11.72 -14.56 -6.00
N MET A 234 11.89 -14.33 -4.67
CA MET A 234 11.61 -13.02 -4.05
C MET A 234 12.60 -11.91 -4.46
N MET A 235 13.81 -12.30 -4.91
CA MET A 235 14.89 -11.35 -5.21
C MET A 235 14.52 -10.38 -6.33
N LEU A 236 13.91 -10.87 -7.41
CA LEU A 236 13.61 -10.05 -8.57
C LEU A 236 12.49 -9.02 -8.32
N PRO A 237 11.33 -9.38 -7.74
CA PRO A 237 10.31 -8.40 -7.33
C PRO A 237 10.83 -7.38 -6.31
N GLY A 238 11.68 -7.81 -5.37
CA GLY A 238 12.31 -6.92 -4.39
C GLY A 238 13.27 -5.92 -5.05
N LEU A 239 14.14 -6.40 -5.93
CA LEU A 239 15.07 -5.56 -6.69
C LEU A 239 14.33 -4.58 -7.60
N LEU A 240 13.22 -5.00 -8.21
CA LEU A 240 12.37 -4.15 -9.03
C LEU A 240 11.83 -2.97 -8.21
N THR A 241 11.29 -3.25 -7.02
CA THR A 241 10.71 -2.25 -6.13
C THR A 241 11.71 -1.18 -5.69
N ILE A 242 12.92 -1.60 -5.33
CA ILE A 242 13.97 -0.70 -4.83
C ILE A 242 14.73 -0.05 -5.99
N GLY A 243 14.98 -0.80 -7.06
CA GLY A 243 15.82 -0.40 -8.18
C GLY A 243 15.20 0.71 -9.04
N PHE A 244 13.90 0.66 -9.33
CA PHE A 244 13.26 1.67 -10.18
C PHE A 244 13.38 3.10 -9.64
N PRO A 245 13.00 3.39 -8.37
CA PRO A 245 13.22 4.71 -7.77
C PRO A 245 14.67 5.18 -7.90
N LEU A 246 15.64 4.31 -7.56
CA LEU A 246 17.07 4.65 -7.62
C LEU A 246 17.53 4.95 -9.05
N VAL A 247 17.11 4.15 -10.03
CA VAL A 247 17.46 4.35 -11.44
C VAL A 247 16.86 5.66 -11.96
N ILE A 248 15.59 5.93 -11.66
CA ILE A 248 14.90 7.17 -12.08
C ILE A 248 15.55 8.41 -11.47
N THR A 249 16.12 8.30 -10.27
CA THR A 249 16.86 9.38 -9.63
C THR A 249 18.29 9.52 -10.17
N PHE A 250 19.11 8.49 -10.02
CA PHE A 250 20.55 8.61 -10.20
C PHE A 250 20.99 8.59 -11.66
N VAL A 251 20.27 7.90 -12.55
CA VAL A 251 20.68 7.86 -13.96
C VAL A 251 20.56 9.25 -14.61
N PRO A 252 19.41 9.96 -14.53
CA PRO A 252 19.33 11.32 -15.06
C PRO A 252 20.28 12.30 -14.37
N MET A 253 20.54 12.11 -13.07
CA MET A 253 21.51 12.92 -12.32
C MET A 253 22.94 12.77 -12.89
N LEU A 254 23.35 11.55 -13.26
CA LEU A 254 24.64 11.31 -13.92
C LEU A 254 24.74 11.97 -15.30
N PHE A 255 23.59 12.17 -15.98
CA PHE A 255 23.51 12.89 -17.25
C PHE A 255 23.35 14.41 -17.08
N GLY A 256 23.40 14.92 -15.84
CA GLY A 256 23.32 16.37 -15.55
C GLY A 256 21.91 16.96 -15.74
N MET A 257 20.86 16.15 -15.61
CA MET A 257 19.49 16.66 -15.63
C MET A 257 19.20 17.47 -14.36
N ASP A 258 18.38 18.51 -14.50
CA ASP A 258 17.93 19.35 -13.39
C ASP A 258 17.24 18.54 -12.29
N ASN A 259 17.63 18.74 -11.03
CA ASN A 259 17.16 17.95 -9.89
C ASN A 259 15.64 18.10 -9.65
N LEU A 260 15.06 19.26 -9.93
CA LEU A 260 13.61 19.48 -9.78
C LEU A 260 12.83 18.71 -10.86
N MET A 261 13.36 18.64 -12.08
CA MET A 261 12.79 17.77 -13.12
C MET A 261 12.86 16.29 -12.72
N ILE A 262 13.99 15.84 -12.14
CA ILE A 262 14.12 14.47 -11.63
C ILE A 262 13.12 14.21 -10.50
N ALA A 263 12.92 15.19 -9.61
CA ALA A 263 11.93 15.11 -8.54
C ALA A 263 10.50 14.95 -9.08
N GLU A 264 10.11 15.71 -10.10
CA GLU A 264 8.81 15.54 -10.74
C GLU A 264 8.68 14.20 -11.47
N MET A 265 9.74 13.73 -12.12
CA MET A 265 9.78 12.41 -12.78
C MET A 265 9.55 11.26 -11.78
N LEU A 266 10.26 11.30 -10.65
CA LEU A 266 10.11 10.32 -9.58
C LEU A 266 8.72 10.42 -8.93
N GLY A 267 8.20 11.64 -8.74
CA GLY A 267 6.82 11.86 -8.29
C GLY A 267 5.78 11.26 -9.25
N GLY A 268 5.96 11.43 -10.56
CA GLY A 268 5.14 10.81 -11.58
C GLY A 268 5.17 9.27 -11.52
N TYR A 269 6.37 8.69 -11.38
CA TYR A 269 6.53 7.24 -11.17
C TYR A 269 5.77 6.74 -9.95
N MET A 270 5.98 7.38 -8.79
CA MET A 270 5.33 6.97 -7.54
C MET A 270 3.80 7.10 -7.66
N ALA A 271 3.28 8.16 -8.29
CA ALA A 271 1.84 8.31 -8.54
C ALA A 271 1.27 7.16 -9.39
N GLY A 272 2.02 6.74 -10.41
CA GLY A 272 1.66 5.60 -11.27
C GLY A 272 1.61 4.29 -10.49
N VAL A 273 2.64 4.02 -9.66
CA VAL A 273 2.71 2.84 -8.79
C VAL A 273 1.53 2.83 -7.82
N THR A 274 1.20 3.96 -7.21
CA THR A 274 0.08 4.07 -6.27
C THR A 274 -1.25 3.76 -6.93
N VAL A 275 -1.61 4.46 -8.02
CA VAL A 275 -2.94 4.31 -8.64
C VAL A 275 -3.13 2.92 -9.20
N SER A 276 -2.14 2.40 -9.94
CA SER A 276 -2.20 1.04 -10.50
C SER A 276 -2.15 -0.02 -9.40
N GLY A 277 -1.26 0.15 -8.42
CA GLY A 277 -1.07 -0.80 -7.33
C GLY A 277 -2.32 -0.97 -6.48
N VAL A 278 -3.03 0.12 -6.15
CA VAL A 278 -4.28 0.04 -5.39
C VAL A 278 -5.34 -0.76 -6.15
N LEU A 279 -5.50 -0.52 -7.45
CA LEU A 279 -6.46 -1.26 -8.29
C LEU A 279 -6.13 -2.75 -8.34
N TRP A 280 -4.87 -3.10 -8.60
CA TRP A 280 -4.41 -4.48 -8.67
C TRP A 280 -4.52 -5.20 -7.32
N ALA A 281 -4.17 -4.53 -6.23
CA ALA A 281 -4.26 -5.10 -4.90
C ALA A 281 -5.70 -5.48 -4.52
N ILE A 282 -6.65 -4.55 -4.74
CA ILE A 282 -8.08 -4.81 -4.46
C ILE A 282 -8.59 -5.93 -5.34
N PHE A 283 -8.29 -5.85 -6.64
CA PHE A 283 -8.69 -6.86 -7.62
C PHE A 283 -8.23 -8.27 -7.21
N GLN A 284 -6.93 -8.44 -6.93
CA GLN A 284 -6.35 -9.74 -6.62
C GLN A 284 -6.86 -10.30 -5.29
N ASN A 285 -6.86 -9.49 -4.24
CA ASN A 285 -7.31 -9.92 -2.91
C ASN A 285 -8.79 -10.33 -2.92
N ASN A 286 -9.64 -9.55 -3.59
CA ASN A 286 -11.07 -9.84 -3.63
C ASN A 286 -11.40 -10.99 -4.59
N ALA A 287 -10.72 -11.11 -5.74
CA ALA A 287 -10.91 -12.25 -6.64
C ALA A 287 -10.53 -13.57 -5.94
N GLY A 288 -9.34 -13.61 -5.31
CA GLY A 288 -8.88 -14.78 -4.57
C GLY A 288 -9.78 -15.15 -3.39
N GLY A 289 -10.16 -14.17 -2.56
CA GLY A 289 -11.11 -14.40 -1.48
C GLY A 289 -12.49 -14.87 -1.95
N ALA A 290 -12.94 -14.37 -3.11
CA ALA A 290 -14.22 -14.78 -3.69
C ALA A 290 -14.20 -16.22 -4.22
N TRP A 291 -13.09 -16.65 -4.85
CA TRP A 291 -12.95 -18.05 -5.28
C TRP A 291 -12.89 -19.01 -4.10
N ASP A 292 -12.15 -18.67 -3.05
CA ASP A 292 -12.04 -19.48 -1.83
C ASP A 292 -13.41 -19.68 -1.17
N ASN A 293 -14.14 -18.59 -0.95
CA ASN A 293 -15.46 -18.67 -0.34
C ASN A 293 -16.50 -19.29 -1.28
N ALA A 294 -16.32 -19.22 -2.60
CA ALA A 294 -17.12 -20.01 -3.53
C ALA A 294 -16.86 -21.52 -3.35
N LYS A 295 -15.61 -21.96 -3.19
CA LYS A 295 -15.25 -23.35 -2.86
C LYS A 295 -15.85 -23.77 -1.52
N LYS A 296 -15.64 -22.99 -0.45
CA LYS A 296 -16.20 -23.25 0.89
C LYS A 296 -17.72 -23.37 0.88
N SER A 297 -18.42 -22.65 0.00
CA SER A 297 -19.88 -22.78 -0.15
C SER A 297 -20.30 -24.21 -0.52
N PHE A 298 -19.53 -24.92 -1.36
CA PHE A 298 -19.79 -26.32 -1.68
C PHE A 298 -19.46 -27.28 -0.53
N GLU A 299 -18.46 -26.96 0.29
CA GLU A 299 -18.10 -27.74 1.47
C GLU A 299 -19.19 -27.66 2.55
N ALA A 300 -19.86 -26.52 2.69
CA ALA A 300 -21.01 -26.32 3.57
C ALA A 300 -22.35 -26.85 2.98
N GLY A 301 -22.36 -27.20 1.68
CA GLY A 301 -23.57 -27.54 0.94
C GLY A 301 -24.28 -26.28 0.40
N VAL A 302 -24.40 -26.19 -0.92
CA VAL A 302 -24.99 -25.01 -1.58
C VAL A 302 -25.99 -25.39 -2.66
N MET A 303 -27.04 -24.58 -2.78
CA MET A 303 -28.07 -24.77 -3.80
C MET A 303 -27.61 -24.22 -5.16
N ILE A 304 -27.62 -25.09 -6.17
CA ILE A 304 -27.38 -24.73 -7.57
C ILE A 304 -28.60 -25.14 -8.38
N ASN A 305 -29.21 -24.18 -9.08
CA ASN A 305 -30.40 -24.42 -9.90
C ASN A 305 -31.55 -25.20 -9.19
N GLY A 306 -31.67 -25.09 -7.87
CA GLY A 306 -32.69 -25.80 -7.09
C GLY A 306 -32.27 -27.17 -6.56
N GLU A 307 -31.03 -27.61 -6.79
CA GLU A 307 -30.48 -28.86 -6.24
C GLU A 307 -29.34 -28.57 -5.25
N MET A 308 -29.34 -29.29 -4.13
CA MET A 308 -28.27 -29.18 -3.14
C MET A 308 -27.03 -29.88 -3.68
N THR A 309 -25.95 -29.12 -3.86
CA THR A 309 -24.66 -29.62 -4.34
C THR A 309 -23.66 -29.61 -3.20
N HIS A 310 -22.83 -30.66 -3.11
CA HIS A 310 -21.90 -30.88 -2.01
C HIS A 310 -20.46 -31.09 -2.51
N LYS A 311 -19.55 -31.23 -1.54
CA LYS A 311 -18.17 -31.65 -1.73
C LYS A 311 -18.07 -32.90 -2.63
N GLY A 312 -17.13 -32.88 -3.56
CA GLY A 312 -16.85 -33.98 -4.49
C GLY A 312 -17.65 -33.95 -5.80
N SER A 313 -18.59 -33.01 -5.96
CA SER A 313 -19.25 -32.77 -7.24
C SER A 313 -18.31 -32.17 -8.29
N ALA A 314 -18.64 -32.30 -9.58
CA ALA A 314 -17.89 -31.65 -10.66
C ALA A 314 -17.85 -30.11 -10.52
N ALA A 315 -18.93 -29.51 -10.01
CA ALA A 315 -18.98 -28.08 -9.71
C ALA A 315 -18.03 -27.70 -8.56
N HIS A 316 -17.88 -28.57 -7.56
CA HIS A 316 -16.90 -28.38 -6.49
C HIS A 316 -15.46 -28.46 -7.03
N GLU A 317 -15.15 -29.41 -7.90
CA GLU A 317 -13.82 -29.51 -8.54
C GLU A 317 -13.47 -28.26 -9.36
N ALA A 318 -14.46 -27.71 -10.08
CA ALA A 318 -14.31 -26.43 -10.77
C ALA A 318 -14.03 -25.26 -9.79
N ALA A 319 -14.66 -25.26 -8.62
CA ALA A 319 -14.43 -24.25 -7.58
C ALA A 319 -13.04 -24.39 -6.93
N ILE A 320 -12.56 -25.62 -6.70
CA ILE A 320 -11.17 -25.88 -6.26
C ILE A 320 -10.20 -25.29 -7.28
N THR A 321 -10.43 -25.50 -8.58
CA THR A 321 -9.57 -24.95 -9.63
C THR A 321 -9.53 -23.41 -9.54
N GLY A 322 -10.68 -22.76 -9.33
CA GLY A 322 -10.73 -21.31 -9.12
C GLY A 322 -9.94 -20.85 -7.90
N ASP A 323 -10.08 -21.55 -6.76
CA ASP A 323 -9.35 -21.23 -5.53
C ASP A 323 -7.83 -21.38 -5.71
N THR A 324 -7.36 -22.42 -6.39
CA THR A 324 -5.93 -22.59 -6.68
C THR A 324 -5.35 -21.51 -7.60
N VAL A 325 -6.17 -20.88 -8.45
CA VAL A 325 -5.80 -19.67 -9.20
C VAL A 325 -5.79 -18.45 -8.27
N GLY A 326 -6.71 -18.41 -7.30
CA GLY A 326 -6.86 -17.35 -6.31
C GLY A 326 -5.80 -17.30 -5.21
N ASP A 327 -5.18 -18.42 -4.85
CA ASP A 327 -4.13 -18.48 -3.81
C ASP A 327 -2.95 -17.53 -4.08
N PRO A 328 -2.28 -17.57 -5.26
CA PRO A 328 -1.21 -16.61 -5.56
C PRO A 328 -1.73 -15.16 -5.66
N PHE A 329 -3.02 -14.95 -5.93
CA PHE A 329 -3.62 -13.63 -5.95
C PHE A 329 -3.77 -13.07 -4.52
N LYS A 330 -4.47 -13.80 -3.64
CA LYS A 330 -4.84 -13.31 -2.31
C LYS A 330 -3.72 -13.44 -1.28
N ASP A 331 -2.74 -14.32 -1.47
CA ASP A 331 -1.71 -14.62 -0.44
C ASP A 331 -0.28 -14.28 -0.87
N THR A 332 -0.06 -13.88 -2.12
CA THR A 332 1.28 -13.48 -2.59
C THR A 332 1.27 -12.12 -3.27
N SER A 333 0.70 -12.04 -4.47
CA SER A 333 0.78 -10.82 -5.29
C SER A 333 -0.05 -9.67 -4.71
N GLY A 334 -1.32 -9.89 -4.38
CA GLY A 334 -2.25 -8.88 -3.88
C GLY A 334 -1.80 -8.21 -2.58
N PRO A 335 -1.47 -8.95 -1.50
CA PRO A 335 -1.00 -8.34 -0.26
C PRO A 335 0.37 -7.64 -0.42
N SER A 336 1.23 -8.13 -1.31
CA SER A 336 2.53 -7.52 -1.56
C SER A 336 2.42 -6.14 -2.23
N MET A 337 1.34 -5.86 -2.96
CA MET A 337 1.11 -4.53 -3.56
C MET A 337 1.10 -3.41 -2.52
N ASN A 338 0.51 -3.66 -1.35
CA ASN A 338 0.49 -2.70 -0.23
C ASN A 338 1.92 -2.30 0.20
N ILE A 339 2.84 -3.27 0.19
CA ILE A 339 4.25 -3.05 0.51
C ILE A 339 4.95 -2.33 -0.65
N LEU A 340 4.73 -2.78 -1.88
CA LEU A 340 5.28 -2.16 -3.09
C LEU A 340 4.98 -0.65 -3.14
N ILE A 341 3.73 -0.26 -2.90
CA ILE A 341 3.30 1.14 -2.89
C ILE A 341 4.02 1.92 -1.79
N LYS A 342 3.95 1.44 -0.54
CA LYS A 342 4.53 2.16 0.61
C LYS A 342 6.05 2.26 0.51
N LEU A 343 6.71 1.18 0.12
CA LEU A 343 8.17 1.15 -0.01
C LEU A 343 8.64 2.07 -1.14
N THR A 344 7.94 2.07 -2.28
CA THR A 344 8.22 3.00 -3.39
C THR A 344 8.13 4.46 -2.92
N CYS A 345 7.05 4.82 -2.23
CA CYS A 345 6.85 6.18 -1.73
C CYS A 345 7.87 6.55 -0.65
N LEU A 346 8.20 5.61 0.25
CA LEU A 346 9.19 5.81 1.31
C LEU A 346 10.59 6.06 0.73
N ILE A 347 11.01 5.25 -0.26
CA ILE A 347 12.31 5.43 -0.91
C ILE A 347 12.35 6.79 -1.61
N GLY A 348 11.27 7.18 -2.31
CA GLY A 348 11.17 8.51 -2.91
C GLY A 348 11.33 9.63 -1.88
N LEU A 349 10.68 9.49 -0.72
CA LEU A 349 10.81 10.44 0.38
C LEU A 349 12.24 10.51 0.97
N VAL A 350 12.93 9.37 1.07
CA VAL A 350 14.32 9.32 1.54
C VAL A 350 15.27 10.01 0.55
N ILE A 351 14.98 9.91 -0.74
CA ILE A 351 15.74 10.55 -1.82
C ILE A 351 15.42 12.04 -1.94
N ALA A 352 14.22 12.47 -1.53
CA ALA A 352 13.73 13.83 -1.72
C ALA A 352 14.70 14.95 -1.30
N PRO A 353 15.38 14.89 -0.13
CA PRO A 353 16.33 15.94 0.28
C PRO A 353 17.51 16.09 -0.69
N ILE A 354 17.99 14.98 -1.27
CA ILE A 354 19.09 14.98 -2.26
C ILE A 354 18.67 15.75 -3.51
N LEU A 355 17.40 15.62 -3.91
CA LEU A 355 16.85 16.30 -5.09
C LEU A 355 16.44 17.76 -4.80
N GLY A 356 15.97 18.05 -3.59
CA GLY A 356 15.56 19.40 -3.19
C GLY A 356 16.72 20.38 -2.97
N GLY A 357 17.96 19.96 -3.19
CA GLY A 357 19.13 20.80 -2.91
C GLY A 357 19.32 21.06 -1.42
N HIS A 358 18.81 20.17 -0.55
CA HIS A 358 19.24 20.12 0.83
C HIS A 358 20.63 19.49 0.81
N ASP A 359 21.61 20.27 0.35
CA ASP A 359 23.00 19.94 0.58
C ASP A 359 23.16 19.64 2.06
N ALA A 360 24.02 18.66 2.32
CA ALA A 360 24.63 18.46 3.61
C ALA A 360 25.56 19.66 3.95
N ASP A 361 25.01 20.88 3.94
CA ASP A 361 25.46 21.95 4.81
C ASP A 361 25.06 21.52 6.22
N SER A 362 25.91 20.69 6.80
CA SER A 362 26.05 20.52 8.23
C SER A 362 26.30 21.90 8.84
N ASN A 363 25.23 22.62 9.12
CA ASN A 363 25.13 23.67 10.11
C ASN A 363 23.68 23.67 10.58
N HIS A 364 23.42 22.87 11.61
CA HIS A 364 22.39 23.20 12.59
C HIS A 364 22.77 24.55 13.21
N ALA A 365 22.52 25.65 12.48
CA ALA A 365 22.46 26.98 13.04
C ALA A 365 20.98 27.25 13.27
N ASP A 366 20.59 27.28 14.55
CA ASP A 366 19.27 27.73 15.00
C ASP A 366 18.94 29.06 14.32
N MET A 367 18.12 29.00 13.27
CA MET A 367 17.67 30.17 12.55
C MET A 367 16.45 30.74 13.27
N ASN A 368 16.69 31.47 14.36
CA ASN A 368 15.65 32.25 15.03
C ASN A 368 15.29 33.45 14.17
N THR A 369 14.20 33.32 13.40
CA THR A 369 13.61 34.46 12.68
C THR A 369 12.66 35.17 13.65
N VAL A 370 13.02 36.39 14.08
CA VAL A 370 12.14 37.24 14.89
C VAL A 370 11.52 38.28 13.95
N GLU A 371 10.23 38.12 13.64
CA GLU A 371 9.45 39.14 12.93
C GLU A 371 8.79 40.07 13.94
N VAL A 372 9.14 41.36 13.90
CA VAL A 372 8.53 42.39 14.75
C VAL A 372 7.88 43.44 13.85
N THR A 373 6.56 43.49 13.86
CA THR A 373 5.79 44.55 13.18
C THR A 373 5.45 45.63 14.19
N GLU A 374 5.96 46.84 14.00
CA GLU A 374 5.62 48.00 14.84
C GLU A 374 4.83 49.03 14.00
N THR A 375 3.59 49.31 14.40
CA THR A 375 2.72 50.27 13.71
C THR A 375 2.71 51.58 14.48
N VAL A 376 3.17 52.68 13.86
CA VAL A 376 3.05 54.03 14.43
C VAL A 376 2.33 54.97 13.45
N ALA A 377 1.44 55.80 14.01
CA ALA A 377 0.42 56.60 13.33
C ALA A 377 0.93 57.71 12.38
N ASN A 378 0.00 58.20 11.54
CA ASN A 378 0.09 59.27 10.51
C ASN A 378 0.63 58.87 9.12
N ASN A 379 -0.16 58.07 8.37
CA ASN A 379 -0.01 57.80 6.93
C ASN A 379 1.36 57.26 6.47
N THR A 380 2.13 56.67 7.39
CA THR A 380 3.41 56.04 7.11
C THR A 380 3.40 54.64 7.71
N THR A 381 3.57 53.60 6.89
CA THR A 381 3.72 52.22 7.37
C THR A 381 5.19 51.86 7.28
N THR A 382 5.81 51.48 8.40
CA THR A 382 7.20 51.00 8.41
C THR A 382 7.23 49.56 8.89
N GLU A 383 7.72 48.67 8.04
CA GLU A 383 7.83 47.24 8.31
C GLU A 383 9.30 46.88 8.44
N MET A 384 9.71 46.31 9.59
CA MET A 384 11.11 46.00 9.87
C MET A 384 11.29 44.49 10.05
N LYS A 385 12.08 43.88 9.17
CA LYS A 385 12.45 42.47 9.24
C LYS A 385 13.91 42.34 9.66
N VAL A 386 14.17 41.65 10.77
CA VAL A 386 15.52 41.42 11.28
C VAL A 386 15.89 39.95 11.09
N LEU A 387 16.93 39.70 10.31
CA LEU A 387 17.48 38.38 10.05
C LEU A 387 18.80 38.24 10.78
N VAL A 388 18.81 37.55 11.91
CA VAL A 388 20.03 37.29 12.68
C VAL A 388 20.65 35.97 12.22
N LYS A 389 21.91 36.02 11.78
CA LYS A 389 22.74 34.86 11.45
C LYS A 389 23.88 34.80 12.45
N ASN A 390 24.05 33.64 13.09
CA ASN A 390 25.20 33.38 13.95
C ASN A 390 26.13 32.42 13.23
N LYS A 391 27.33 32.87 12.87
CA LYS A 391 28.33 32.05 12.16
C LYS A 391 29.64 32.15 12.94
N ASN A 392 30.14 31.02 13.43
CA ASN A 392 31.43 30.92 14.14
C ASN A 392 31.61 31.85 15.36
N GLY A 393 30.52 32.17 16.08
CA GLY A 393 30.57 33.05 17.26
C GLY A 393 30.48 34.55 16.93
N GLU A 394 30.40 34.92 15.65
CA GLU A 394 30.06 36.27 15.20
C GLU A 394 28.55 36.35 14.89
N LYS A 395 27.88 37.31 15.54
CA LYS A 395 26.47 37.62 15.33
C LYS A 395 26.36 38.69 14.25
N ASN A 396 25.74 38.36 13.12
CA ASN A 396 25.46 39.29 12.05
C ASN A 396 23.94 39.44 11.91
N ALA A 397 23.42 40.66 11.87
CA ALA A 397 22.00 40.93 11.67
C ALA A 397 21.78 41.74 10.40
N THR A 398 20.90 41.27 9.52
CA THR A 398 20.41 42.06 8.39
C THR A 398 19.07 42.67 8.77
N VAL A 399 19.01 43.99 8.87
CA VAL A 399 17.79 44.76 9.14
C VAL A 399 17.27 45.29 7.81
N ILE A 400 16.06 44.85 7.44
CA ILE A 400 15.35 45.33 6.26
C ILE A 400 14.23 46.22 6.76
N THR A 401 14.26 47.50 6.41
CA THR A 401 13.21 48.47 6.75
C THR A 401 12.50 48.87 5.46
N THR A 402 11.20 48.58 5.41
CA THR A 402 10.33 48.97 4.30
C THR A 402 9.44 50.10 4.80
N THR A 403 9.61 51.31 4.26
CA THR A 403 8.77 52.46 4.60
C THR A 403 7.89 52.81 3.42
N GLU A 404 6.58 52.85 3.64
CA GLU A 404 5.58 53.23 2.66
C GLU A 404 4.95 54.57 3.06
N VAL A 405 5.16 55.60 2.23
CA VAL A 405 4.58 56.94 2.40
C VAL A 405 3.79 57.28 1.14
N ASN A 406 2.48 57.51 1.28
CA ASN A 406 1.58 57.89 0.18
C ASN A 406 1.71 57.00 -1.09
N GLY A 407 1.88 55.68 -0.91
CA GLY A 407 1.92 54.69 -2.00
C GLY A 407 3.27 54.55 -2.73
N LYS A 408 4.34 55.22 -2.25
CA LYS A 408 5.72 54.94 -2.67
C LYS A 408 6.44 54.13 -1.59
N LYS A 409 7.01 52.99 -2.00
CA LYS A 409 7.80 52.09 -1.14
C LYS A 409 9.27 52.43 -1.25
N GLU A 410 9.91 52.62 -0.10
CA GLU A 410 11.35 52.78 0.03
C GLU A 410 11.88 51.64 0.91
N VAL A 411 12.87 50.89 0.40
CA VAL A 411 13.46 49.75 1.11
C VAL A 411 14.90 50.08 1.46
N LYS A 412 15.22 50.07 2.75
CA LYS A 412 16.57 50.25 3.27
C LYS A 412 17.05 48.92 3.85
N VAL A 413 18.22 48.46 3.41
CA VAL A 413 18.88 47.26 3.93
C VAL A 413 20.15 47.67 4.65
N GLU A 414 20.28 47.27 5.91
CA GLU A 414 21.42 47.58 6.77
C GLU A 414 21.95 46.28 7.38
N THR A 415 23.27 46.13 7.42
CA THR A 415 23.92 44.93 7.98
C THR A 415 24.71 45.35 9.21
N LEU A 416 24.40 44.74 10.35
CA LEU A 416 25.02 44.97 11.66
C LEU A 416 25.86 43.75 12.02
N GLU A 417 27.03 43.97 12.63
CA GLU A 417 27.96 42.91 13.01
C GLU A 417 28.36 43.05 14.49
N GLY A 418 28.51 41.92 15.19
CA GLY A 418 29.03 41.87 16.55
C GLY A 418 28.13 42.49 17.62
N SER A 419 28.70 43.38 18.46
CA SER A 419 28.04 43.92 19.67
C SER A 419 26.81 44.79 19.39
N GLU A 420 26.64 45.28 18.16
CA GLU A 420 25.47 46.08 17.76
C GLU A 420 24.20 45.21 17.65
N VAL A 421 24.35 43.92 17.36
CA VAL A 421 23.23 42.96 17.30
C VAL A 421 22.64 42.72 18.70
N ASP A 422 23.50 42.64 19.72
CA ASP A 422 23.07 42.41 21.10
C ASP A 422 22.33 43.62 21.69
N LEU A 423 22.73 44.83 21.32
CA LEU A 423 22.00 46.06 21.65
C LEU A 423 20.63 46.16 20.96
N LEU A 424 20.51 45.68 19.72
CA LEU A 424 19.25 45.68 18.98
C LEU A 424 18.23 44.70 19.58
N VAL A 425 18.70 43.53 20.01
CA VAL A 425 17.86 42.49 20.66
C VAL A 425 17.49 42.89 22.10
N ALA A 426 18.42 43.48 22.87
CA ALA A 426 18.17 43.87 24.25
C ALA A 426 17.19 45.06 24.40
N ASN A 427 17.18 46.00 23.45
CA ASN A 427 16.28 47.16 23.49
C ASN A 427 14.85 46.86 23.01
N ARG A 428 14.55 45.64 22.58
CA ARG A 428 13.24 45.26 21.97
C ARG A 428 12.52 44.11 22.68
N HIS A 429 13.01 43.72 23.86
CA HIS A 429 12.30 42.82 24.79
C HIS A 429 11.46 43.57 25.81
#